data_AF-A0A098GEG7-F1
#
_entry.id   AF-A0A098GEG7-F1
#
_cell.length_a   1.000
_cell.length_b   1.000
_cell.length_c   1.000
_cell.angle_alpha   90.00
_cell.angle_beta   90.00
_cell.angle_gamma   90.00
#
_symmetry.space_group_name_H-M   'P 1'
#
loop_
_entity.id
_entity.type
_entity.pdbx_description
1 polymer ?
#
loop_
_entity_poly.entity_id
_entity_poly.type
_entity_poly.pdbx_seq_one_letter_code
_entity_poly.pdbx_strand_id
1 'polypeptide(L)'
;MSNYSLFSVIGLEIEYMLVDPEHLNVQPKSDVILRSLAGEQVNEVELGDIAVSNELVMHVLELKNNGPKPASAPLTQQFQQAILKLQPLLTQCNLQLLPTGAHPWMDPLTETKRWPHGNMAIYRQYDSIFNCQGHGWANLQSMHVNLPFANDEEFRQLHNSIRLILPLLPAIAASTPFLDGQKTGLKDSRLHFYGKNQQRIPSISGEIIPEFVSSESEYQQTILAPMYKDISPFDPEKTLQYEWLNSRAAIPKFNYKAIEIRILDSQECVQSDIAIALAIHAILKNWLANSDYYLNSPCDTMRLRNVYDQAVKEGLAFSVDDSELCGQWQLPKRKMSIHEIWSQLIERVSSDLDQTSQLCLEYILKHGNLSERILRACGNDHSKTNLKRVYRQLGHCLLTNQLFNPL
;
A
#
# COMPACT_ATOMS: atom_id res chain seq x y z
N MET A 1 -13.56 -21.95 1.22
CA MET A 1 -12.14 -21.65 0.98
C MET A 1 -11.98 -21.35 -0.50
N SER A 2 -11.29 -20.27 -0.85
CA SER A 2 -11.06 -19.91 -2.25
C SER A 2 -10.04 -20.89 -2.87
N ASN A 3 -10.25 -21.28 -4.13
CA ASN A 3 -9.37 -22.20 -4.88
C ASN A 3 -8.64 -21.47 -6.02
N TYR A 4 -8.38 -20.17 -5.86
CA TYR A 4 -7.68 -19.40 -6.88
C TYR A 4 -6.21 -19.80 -6.92
N SER A 5 -5.74 -20.21 -8.11
CA SER A 5 -4.32 -20.48 -8.34
C SER A 5 -3.54 -19.19 -8.49
N LEU A 6 -2.21 -19.27 -8.39
CA LEU A 6 -1.29 -18.17 -8.65
C LEU A 6 -1.71 -17.32 -9.86
N PHE A 7 -1.76 -16.00 -9.64
CA PHE A 7 -2.01 -14.98 -10.66
C PHE A 7 -3.35 -15.08 -11.41
N SER A 8 -4.25 -16.01 -11.05
CA SER A 8 -5.55 -16.18 -11.70
C SER A 8 -6.49 -14.99 -11.46
N VAL A 9 -6.36 -14.38 -10.29
CA VAL A 9 -7.09 -13.18 -9.87
C VAL A 9 -6.17 -12.26 -9.07
N ILE A 10 -6.62 -11.04 -8.86
CA ILE A 10 -6.02 -10.00 -8.02
C ILE A 10 -7.12 -9.39 -7.16
N GLY A 11 -6.80 -9.05 -5.92
CA GLY A 11 -7.64 -8.23 -5.07
C GLY A 11 -6.92 -6.91 -4.76
N LEU A 12 -7.61 -5.80 -4.91
CA LEU A 12 -7.06 -4.47 -4.67
C LEU A 12 -7.90 -3.74 -3.65
N GLU A 13 -7.21 -2.97 -2.80
CA GLU A 13 -7.78 -2.11 -1.77
C GLU A 13 -7.04 -0.76 -1.89
N ILE A 14 -7.75 0.35 -1.91
CA ILE A 14 -7.17 1.69 -2.00
C ILE A 14 -7.86 2.59 -0.99
N GLU A 15 -7.06 3.17 -0.11
CA GLU A 15 -7.52 4.05 0.95
C GLU A 15 -7.47 5.51 0.50
N TYR A 16 -8.56 6.24 0.74
CA TYR A 16 -8.67 7.67 0.45
C TYR A 16 -9.12 8.45 1.69
N MET A 17 -8.54 9.62 1.88
CA MET A 17 -8.90 10.51 2.98
C MET A 17 -10.19 11.27 2.66
N LEU A 18 -11.05 11.44 3.65
CA LEU A 18 -12.16 12.38 3.65
C LEU A 18 -11.67 13.73 4.15
N VAL A 19 -11.82 14.77 3.34
CA VAL A 19 -11.43 16.14 3.69
C VAL A 19 -12.53 17.14 3.33
N ASP A 20 -12.47 18.34 3.93
CA ASP A 20 -13.35 19.42 3.52
C ASP A 20 -12.89 20.06 2.19
N PRO A 21 -13.79 20.50 1.30
CA PRO A 21 -13.41 21.02 -0.02
C PRO A 21 -12.66 22.36 0.01
N GLU A 22 -12.88 23.15 1.05
CA GLU A 22 -12.35 24.50 1.13
C GLU A 22 -10.90 24.52 1.60
N HIS A 23 -10.58 23.81 2.68
CA HIS A 23 -9.31 23.79 3.39
C HIS A 23 -8.52 22.50 3.22
N LEU A 24 -9.17 21.44 2.76
CA LEU A 24 -8.63 20.08 2.71
C LEU A 24 -8.22 19.56 4.10
N ASN A 25 -8.80 20.02 5.20
CA ASN A 25 -8.54 19.42 6.50
C ASN A 25 -9.34 18.11 6.61
N VAL A 26 -8.77 17.13 7.31
CA VAL A 26 -9.41 15.82 7.49
C VAL A 26 -10.77 15.92 8.17
N GLN A 27 -11.71 15.10 7.73
CA GLN A 27 -13.09 15.08 8.20
C GLN A 27 -13.46 13.66 8.65
N PRO A 28 -13.57 13.42 9.96
CA PRO A 28 -13.86 12.08 10.50
C PRO A 28 -15.35 11.73 10.35
N LYS A 29 -15.78 11.38 9.14
CA LYS A 29 -17.19 11.16 8.77
C LYS A 29 -17.42 9.88 7.96
N SER A 30 -16.50 8.91 7.96
CA SER A 30 -16.68 7.66 7.21
C SER A 30 -17.91 6.87 7.66
N ASP A 31 -18.26 6.95 8.95
CA ASP A 31 -19.46 6.34 9.53
C ASP A 31 -20.74 6.93 8.94
N VAL A 32 -20.79 8.25 8.79
CA VAL A 32 -21.91 8.97 8.16
C VAL A 32 -22.07 8.54 6.71
N ILE A 33 -20.97 8.41 5.97
CA ILE A 33 -21.00 7.97 4.57
C ILE A 33 -21.49 6.53 4.46
N LEU A 34 -20.89 5.60 5.19
CA LEU A 34 -21.28 4.19 5.17
C LEU A 34 -22.73 3.98 5.59
N ARG A 35 -23.17 4.66 6.66
CA ARG A 35 -24.57 4.62 7.10
C ARG A 35 -25.53 5.17 6.06
N SER A 36 -25.16 6.26 5.39
CA SER A 36 -26.01 6.86 4.36
C SER A 36 -26.15 5.96 3.13
N LEU A 37 -25.11 5.20 2.80
CA LEU A 37 -25.14 4.21 1.71
C LEU A 37 -25.95 2.96 2.08
N ALA A 38 -25.82 2.46 3.32
CA ALA A 38 -26.46 1.21 3.77
C ALA A 38 -27.88 1.39 4.33
N GLY A 39 -28.23 2.58 4.82
CA GLY A 39 -29.43 2.83 5.62
C GLY A 39 -29.28 2.49 7.11
N GLU A 40 -28.23 1.76 7.50
CA GLU A 40 -27.88 1.42 8.88
C GLU A 40 -26.37 1.47 9.12
N GLN A 41 -25.93 1.43 10.37
CA GLN A 41 -24.50 1.48 10.66
C GLN A 41 -23.82 0.16 10.31
N VAL A 42 -22.91 0.21 9.35
CA VAL A 42 -22.12 -0.94 8.88
C VAL A 42 -20.65 -0.59 8.79
N ASN A 43 -19.81 -1.62 8.66
CA ASN A 43 -18.37 -1.48 8.41
C ASN A 43 -18.04 -1.46 6.91
N GLU A 44 -18.96 -1.96 6.06
CA GLU A 44 -18.74 -2.13 4.63
C GLU A 44 -20.06 -2.06 3.87
N VAL A 45 -20.03 -1.49 2.66
CA VAL A 45 -21.16 -1.43 1.73
C VAL A 45 -20.70 -1.78 0.32
N GLU A 46 -21.44 -2.68 -0.34
CA GLU A 46 -21.22 -2.99 -1.75
C GLU A 46 -21.75 -1.87 -2.65
N LEU A 47 -20.93 -1.41 -3.59
CA LEU A 47 -21.23 -0.36 -4.57
C LEU A 47 -21.10 -0.88 -6.02
N GLY A 48 -21.54 -2.12 -6.25
CA GLY A 48 -21.36 -2.86 -7.50
C GLY A 48 -20.11 -3.74 -7.44
N ASP A 49 -19.19 -3.54 -8.39
CA ASP A 49 -17.92 -4.28 -8.45
C ASP A 49 -16.90 -3.88 -7.38
N ILE A 50 -17.19 -2.82 -6.61
CA ILE A 50 -16.34 -2.28 -5.55
C ILE A 50 -17.14 -2.27 -4.26
N ALA A 51 -16.53 -2.62 -3.15
CA ALA A 51 -17.02 -2.40 -1.80
C ALA A 51 -16.32 -1.19 -1.18
N VAL A 52 -17.04 -0.46 -0.33
CA VAL A 52 -16.53 0.69 0.42
C VAL A 52 -16.57 0.33 1.91
N SER A 53 -15.44 0.41 2.60
CA SER A 53 -15.28 0.00 4.01
C SER A 53 -14.72 1.10 4.88
N ASN A 54 -14.90 0.94 6.20
CA ASN A 54 -14.22 1.73 7.21
C ASN A 54 -12.75 1.30 7.32
N GLU A 55 -11.95 2.19 7.90
CA GLU A 55 -10.60 1.88 8.37
C GLU A 55 -10.48 2.13 9.88
N LEU A 56 -9.28 1.97 10.45
CA LEU A 56 -8.98 2.28 11.86
C LEU A 56 -9.45 3.70 12.27
N VAL A 57 -9.36 4.66 11.34
CA VAL A 57 -9.68 6.07 11.54
C VAL A 57 -10.87 6.52 10.70
N MET A 58 -11.68 7.42 11.26
CA MET A 58 -12.95 7.85 10.68
C MET A 58 -12.80 8.81 9.49
N HIS A 59 -11.59 9.32 9.21
CA HIS A 59 -11.35 10.21 8.07
C HIS A 59 -10.84 9.44 6.85
N VAL A 60 -10.93 8.11 6.83
CA VAL A 60 -10.53 7.27 5.71
C VAL A 60 -11.71 6.42 5.27
N LEU A 61 -11.85 6.26 3.95
CA LEU A 61 -12.64 5.22 3.33
C LEU A 61 -11.69 4.31 2.54
N GLU A 62 -11.85 3.02 2.69
CA GLU A 62 -11.20 2.01 1.85
C GLU A 62 -12.16 1.65 0.72
N LEU A 63 -11.68 1.66 -0.52
CA LEU A 63 -12.37 1.08 -1.67
C LEU A 63 -11.66 -0.20 -2.04
N LYS A 64 -12.39 -1.29 -2.27
CA LYS A 64 -11.79 -2.56 -2.66
C LYS A 64 -12.63 -3.33 -3.66
N ASN A 65 -12.00 -4.25 -4.39
CA ASN A 65 -12.77 -5.14 -5.24
C ASN A 65 -13.82 -5.91 -4.42
N ASN A 66 -15.07 -5.91 -4.90
CA ASN A 66 -16.10 -6.78 -4.36
C ASN A 66 -15.85 -8.20 -4.88
N GLY A 67 -15.04 -8.93 -4.11
CA GLY A 67 -14.44 -10.21 -4.50
C GLY A 67 -13.26 -10.04 -5.47
N PRO A 68 -12.35 -11.03 -5.54
CA PRO A 68 -11.17 -10.96 -6.40
C PRO A 68 -11.56 -11.02 -7.88
N LYS A 69 -10.80 -10.32 -8.73
CA LYS A 69 -11.08 -10.20 -10.18
C LYS A 69 -9.88 -10.67 -11.02
N PRO A 70 -10.08 -11.18 -12.24
CA PRO A 70 -8.95 -11.40 -13.16
C PRO A 70 -8.19 -10.10 -13.42
N ALA A 71 -6.87 -10.17 -13.63
CA ALA A 71 -6.06 -8.98 -13.96
C ALA A 71 -6.49 -8.30 -15.28
N SER A 72 -7.18 -9.01 -16.17
CA SER A 72 -7.77 -8.50 -17.40
C SER A 72 -9.14 -7.82 -17.22
N ALA A 73 -9.68 -7.80 -16.00
CA ALA A 73 -10.92 -7.08 -15.71
C ALA A 73 -10.72 -5.56 -15.85
N PRO A 74 -11.79 -4.78 -16.08
CA PRO A 74 -11.70 -3.32 -16.21
C PRO A 74 -11.55 -2.64 -14.83
N LEU A 75 -10.50 -3.01 -14.08
CA LEU A 75 -10.27 -2.61 -12.68
C LEU A 75 -10.29 -1.09 -12.49
N THR A 76 -9.56 -0.35 -13.33
CA THR A 76 -9.53 1.12 -13.29
C THR A 76 -10.93 1.72 -13.42
N GLN A 77 -11.71 1.21 -14.38
CA GLN A 77 -13.07 1.71 -14.61
C GLN A 77 -13.97 1.42 -13.40
N GLN A 78 -13.87 0.24 -12.79
CA GLN A 78 -14.69 -0.16 -11.64
C GLN A 78 -14.44 0.75 -10.44
N PHE A 79 -13.18 0.97 -10.08
CA PHE A 79 -12.78 1.90 -9.01
C PHE A 79 -13.20 3.35 -9.32
N GLN A 80 -12.97 3.82 -10.54
CA GLN A 80 -13.34 5.18 -10.92
C GLN A 80 -14.87 5.38 -10.86
N GLN A 81 -15.65 4.41 -11.30
CA GLN A 81 -17.11 4.46 -11.20
C GLN A 81 -17.57 4.48 -9.74
N ALA A 82 -16.91 3.76 -8.83
CA ALA A 82 -17.21 3.81 -7.40
C ALA A 82 -16.97 5.22 -6.82
N ILE A 83 -15.83 5.85 -7.15
CA ILE A 83 -15.53 7.24 -6.76
C ILE A 83 -16.61 8.20 -7.27
N LEU A 84 -17.01 8.07 -8.53
CA LEU A 84 -18.05 8.92 -9.13
C LEU A 84 -19.44 8.68 -8.53
N LYS A 85 -19.75 7.46 -8.08
CA LYS A 85 -21.00 7.15 -7.36
C LYS A 85 -21.02 7.74 -5.94
N LEU A 86 -19.86 7.86 -5.28
CA LEU A 86 -19.74 8.47 -3.95
C LEU A 86 -19.87 10.01 -4.00
N GLN A 87 -19.43 10.63 -5.10
CA GLN A 87 -19.36 12.09 -5.28
C GLN A 87 -20.61 12.87 -4.85
N PRO A 88 -21.84 12.49 -5.26
CA PRO A 88 -23.05 13.21 -4.85
C PRO A 88 -23.24 13.24 -3.33
N LEU A 89 -23.03 12.09 -2.66
CA LEU A 89 -23.17 11.98 -1.21
C LEU A 89 -22.06 12.76 -0.48
N LEU A 90 -20.81 12.64 -0.95
CA LEU A 90 -19.69 13.40 -0.41
C LEU A 90 -19.97 14.91 -0.49
N THR A 91 -20.48 15.39 -1.63
CA THR A 91 -20.86 16.80 -1.82
C THR A 91 -21.95 17.24 -0.84
N GLN A 92 -23.00 16.43 -0.66
CA GLN A 92 -24.06 16.70 0.32
C GLN A 92 -23.53 16.82 1.76
N CYS A 93 -22.48 16.07 2.09
CA CYS A 93 -21.83 16.11 3.40
C CYS A 93 -20.72 17.19 3.51
N ASN A 94 -20.52 18.01 2.48
CA ASN A 94 -19.42 18.97 2.34
C ASN A 94 -18.04 18.29 2.48
N LEU A 95 -17.84 17.20 1.75
CA LEU A 95 -16.64 16.36 1.74
C LEU A 95 -16.13 16.17 0.32
N GLN A 96 -14.84 15.82 0.23
CA GLN A 96 -14.24 15.22 -0.96
C GLN A 96 -13.21 14.16 -0.56
N LEU A 97 -12.85 13.30 -1.51
CA LEU A 97 -11.74 12.38 -1.36
C LEU A 97 -10.42 13.09 -1.67
N LEU A 98 -9.39 12.81 -0.88
CA LEU A 98 -8.01 13.24 -1.14
C LEU A 98 -7.12 11.99 -1.27
N PRO A 99 -6.33 11.87 -2.36
CA PRO A 99 -5.39 10.78 -2.56
C PRO A 99 -4.09 10.99 -1.77
N THR A 100 -3.06 10.18 -2.06
CA THR A 100 -1.73 10.07 -1.42
C THR A 100 -1.72 9.20 -0.17
N GLY A 101 -0.52 8.73 0.22
CA GLY A 101 -0.35 7.83 1.36
C GLY A 101 -0.36 8.48 2.74
N ALA A 102 -0.48 9.80 2.81
CA ALA A 102 -0.56 10.55 4.07
C ALA A 102 -1.04 11.97 3.78
N HIS A 103 -1.89 12.48 4.66
CA HIS A 103 -2.26 13.87 4.71
C HIS A 103 -1.04 14.76 5.00
N PRO A 104 -0.76 15.78 4.16
CA PRO A 104 0.47 16.59 4.24
C PRO A 104 0.59 17.48 5.47
N TRP A 105 -0.51 17.83 6.14
CA TRP A 105 -0.51 18.73 7.31
C TRP A 105 -1.52 18.35 8.39
N MET A 106 -1.99 17.10 8.41
CA MET A 106 -2.84 16.62 9.50
C MET A 106 -1.99 16.52 10.75
N ASP A 107 -2.50 17.00 11.88
CA ASP A 107 -1.96 16.74 13.20
C ASP A 107 -2.65 15.50 13.81
N PRO A 108 -2.01 14.33 13.77
CA PRO A 108 -2.61 13.10 14.29
C PRO A 108 -2.78 13.08 15.81
N LEU A 109 -2.17 14.00 16.57
CA LEU A 109 -2.36 14.07 18.02
C LEU A 109 -3.68 14.74 18.38
N THR A 110 -4.15 15.68 17.56
CA THR A 110 -5.35 16.47 17.85
C THR A 110 -6.54 16.12 16.94
N GLU A 111 -6.30 15.66 15.72
CA GLU A 111 -7.35 15.43 14.71
C GLU A 111 -7.82 13.98 14.60
N THR A 112 -7.10 13.02 15.21
CA THR A 112 -7.44 11.60 15.11
C THR A 112 -8.78 11.27 15.78
N LYS A 113 -9.72 10.74 15.00
CA LYS A 113 -10.94 10.08 15.48
C LYS A 113 -10.96 8.63 14.98
N ARG A 114 -11.09 7.69 15.91
CA ARG A 114 -11.07 6.26 15.65
C ARG A 114 -12.46 5.72 15.38
N TRP A 115 -12.54 4.68 14.57
CA TRP A 115 -13.79 3.99 14.29
C TRP A 115 -14.42 3.45 15.59
N PRO A 116 -15.63 3.90 15.98
CA PRO A 116 -16.25 3.52 17.24
C PRO A 116 -17.19 2.32 17.13
N HIS A 117 -17.26 1.66 15.96
CA HIS A 117 -18.19 0.55 15.69
C HIS A 117 -17.46 -0.77 15.45
N GLY A 118 -18.19 -1.89 15.48
CA GLY A 118 -17.63 -3.21 15.14
C GLY A 118 -16.50 -3.69 16.07
N ASN A 119 -15.33 -3.99 15.49
CA ASN A 119 -14.14 -4.61 16.12
C ASN A 119 -13.42 -3.74 17.18
N MET A 120 -14.18 -3.08 18.06
CA MET A 120 -13.64 -2.19 19.09
C MET A 120 -12.63 -2.86 20.02
N ALA A 121 -12.78 -4.17 20.30
CA ALA A 121 -11.86 -4.88 21.19
C ALA A 121 -10.43 -4.90 20.62
N ILE A 122 -10.28 -5.24 19.33
CA ILE A 122 -8.97 -5.27 18.64
C ILE A 122 -8.37 -3.87 18.61
N TYR A 123 -9.13 -2.85 18.16
CA TYR A 123 -8.61 -1.49 18.07
C TYR A 123 -8.26 -0.88 19.43
N ARG A 124 -9.03 -1.16 20.49
CA ARG A 124 -8.73 -0.71 21.85
C ARG A 124 -7.50 -1.42 22.41
N GLN A 125 -7.35 -2.72 22.16
CA GLN A 125 -6.18 -3.45 22.61
C GLN A 125 -4.91 -2.91 21.95
N TYR A 126 -4.93 -2.70 20.63
CA TYR A 126 -3.83 -2.05 19.91
C TYR A 126 -3.46 -0.70 20.53
N ASP A 127 -4.46 0.17 20.74
CA ASP A 127 -4.23 1.49 21.32
C ASP A 127 -3.63 1.42 22.73
N SER A 128 -4.08 0.48 23.55
CA SER A 128 -3.55 0.30 24.91
C SER A 128 -2.07 -0.09 24.94
N ILE A 129 -1.60 -0.82 23.92
CA ILE A 129 -0.23 -1.33 23.86
C ILE A 129 0.70 -0.33 23.17
N PHE A 130 0.27 0.23 22.04
CA PHE A 130 1.14 1.02 21.17
C PHE A 130 0.86 2.52 21.19
N ASN A 131 -0.23 2.95 21.83
CA ASN A 131 -0.75 4.32 21.72
C ASN A 131 -0.90 4.69 20.24
N CYS A 132 -2.00 4.26 19.61
CA CYS A 132 -2.26 4.32 18.17
C CYS A 132 -2.57 5.76 17.70
N GLN A 133 -1.82 6.72 18.20
CA GLN A 133 -1.76 8.11 17.81
C GLN A 133 -0.51 8.34 16.95
N GLY A 134 -0.42 9.50 16.32
CA GLY A 134 0.71 9.84 15.46
C GLY A 134 0.56 9.32 14.03
N HIS A 135 1.53 9.70 13.18
CA HIS A 135 1.45 9.42 11.76
C HIS A 135 1.39 7.93 11.44
N GLY A 136 2.14 7.10 12.19
CA GLY A 136 2.24 5.64 12.01
C GLY A 136 0.96 4.82 12.23
N TRP A 137 -0.15 5.48 12.54
CA TRP A 137 -1.44 4.86 12.81
C TRP A 137 -2.59 5.62 12.18
N ALA A 138 -2.60 6.94 12.32
CA ALA A 138 -3.75 7.76 11.94
C ALA A 138 -3.56 8.50 10.61
N ASN A 139 -2.37 8.48 10.03
CA ASN A 139 -2.07 9.21 8.80
C ASN A 139 -1.25 8.35 7.84
N LEU A 140 -1.71 7.10 7.63
CA LEU A 140 -1.16 6.15 6.66
C LEU A 140 -2.30 5.70 5.75
N GLN A 141 -2.25 6.08 4.48
CA GLN A 141 -3.15 5.56 3.45
C GLN A 141 -2.37 4.63 2.53
N SER A 142 -2.93 3.45 2.29
CA SER A 142 -2.30 2.43 1.46
C SER A 142 -3.10 2.08 0.22
N MET A 143 -2.38 1.60 -0.79
CA MET A 143 -2.91 0.59 -1.69
C MET A 143 -2.43 -0.80 -1.26
N HIS A 144 -3.34 -1.76 -1.21
CA HIS A 144 -3.02 -3.17 -0.99
C HIS A 144 -3.18 -3.98 -2.28
N VAL A 145 -2.27 -4.93 -2.50
CA VAL A 145 -2.32 -5.90 -3.60
C VAL A 145 -2.36 -7.31 -3.03
N ASN A 146 -3.50 -7.97 -3.19
CA ASN A 146 -3.75 -9.34 -2.76
C ASN A 146 -3.56 -10.32 -3.91
N LEU A 147 -2.63 -11.26 -3.76
CA LEU A 147 -2.33 -12.29 -4.76
C LEU A 147 -2.66 -13.70 -4.22
N PRO A 148 -3.44 -14.52 -4.96
CA PRO A 148 -3.93 -15.81 -4.49
C PRO A 148 -2.87 -16.92 -4.57
N PHE A 149 -3.02 -17.95 -3.75
CA PHE A 149 -2.30 -19.23 -3.83
C PHE A 149 -3.23 -20.39 -3.47
N ALA A 150 -3.13 -21.53 -4.14
CA ALA A 150 -4.05 -22.66 -3.90
C ALA A 150 -3.56 -23.65 -2.83
N ASN A 151 -2.25 -23.75 -2.60
CA ASN A 151 -1.63 -24.76 -1.75
C ASN A 151 -0.25 -24.31 -1.24
N ASP A 152 0.43 -25.13 -0.43
CA ASP A 152 1.74 -24.81 0.16
C ASP A 152 2.84 -24.58 -0.88
N GLU A 153 2.80 -25.28 -2.02
CA GLU A 153 3.79 -25.08 -3.08
C GLU A 153 3.61 -23.72 -3.76
N GLU A 154 2.36 -23.36 -4.10
CA GLU A 154 2.06 -22.03 -4.62
C GLU A 154 2.36 -20.93 -3.59
N PHE A 155 2.04 -21.16 -2.31
CA PHE A 155 2.38 -20.26 -1.22
C PHE A 155 3.89 -20.00 -1.16
N ARG A 156 4.71 -21.06 -1.17
CA ARG A 156 6.17 -20.99 -1.15
C ARG A 156 6.72 -20.19 -2.34
N GLN A 157 6.19 -20.41 -3.53
CA GLN A 157 6.61 -19.68 -4.74
C GLN A 157 6.24 -18.19 -4.65
N LEU A 158 5.00 -17.88 -4.30
CA LEU A 158 4.50 -16.52 -4.26
C LEU A 158 5.12 -15.71 -3.12
N HIS A 159 5.14 -16.25 -1.91
CA HIS A 159 5.71 -15.58 -0.74
C HIS A 159 7.17 -15.17 -0.98
N ASN A 160 7.98 -16.11 -1.46
CA ASN A 160 9.42 -15.86 -1.61
C ASN A 160 9.77 -15.00 -2.82
N SER A 161 8.93 -14.96 -3.87
CA SER A 161 9.12 -14.00 -4.96
C SER A 161 8.65 -12.59 -4.59
N ILE A 162 7.56 -12.46 -3.82
CA ILE A 162 7.12 -11.17 -3.26
C ILE A 162 8.25 -10.55 -2.44
N ARG A 163 8.95 -11.33 -1.60
CA ARG A 163 10.13 -10.83 -0.85
C ARG A 163 11.12 -10.06 -1.72
N LEU A 164 11.33 -10.50 -2.96
CA LEU A 164 12.29 -9.87 -3.89
C LEU A 164 11.80 -8.56 -4.48
N ILE A 165 10.49 -8.39 -4.71
CA ILE A 165 9.96 -7.15 -5.30
C ILE A 165 9.75 -6.04 -4.26
N LEU A 166 9.45 -6.42 -3.01
CA LEU A 166 9.14 -5.47 -1.92
C LEU A 166 10.15 -4.32 -1.77
N PRO A 167 11.49 -4.52 -1.84
CA PRO A 167 12.45 -3.43 -1.71
C PRO A 167 12.38 -2.37 -2.82
N LEU A 168 11.81 -2.71 -3.97
CA LEU A 168 11.72 -1.82 -5.13
C LEU A 168 10.45 -0.97 -5.12
N LEU A 169 9.40 -1.42 -4.40
CA LEU A 169 8.07 -0.81 -4.42
C LEU A 169 8.04 0.64 -3.91
N PRO A 170 8.73 1.03 -2.82
CA PRO A 170 8.71 2.41 -2.35
C PRO A 170 9.18 3.39 -3.42
N ALA A 171 10.14 2.99 -4.25
CA ALA A 171 10.70 3.87 -5.26
C ALA A 171 9.69 4.28 -6.34
N ILE A 172 8.76 3.40 -6.72
CA ILE A 172 7.75 3.72 -7.74
C ILE A 172 6.46 4.27 -7.12
N ALA A 173 6.11 3.86 -5.90
CA ALA A 173 4.83 4.16 -5.27
C ALA A 173 4.87 5.33 -4.27
N ALA A 174 6.03 5.85 -3.86
CA ALA A 174 6.08 6.92 -2.87
C ALA A 174 5.22 8.14 -3.26
N SER A 175 4.33 8.58 -2.35
CA SER A 175 3.50 9.79 -2.52
C SER A 175 3.44 10.71 -1.29
N THR A 176 4.29 10.47 -0.29
CA THR A 176 4.26 11.16 1.02
C THR A 176 5.53 11.97 1.35
N PRO A 177 5.86 13.05 0.62
CA PRO A 177 7.07 13.84 0.89
C PRO A 177 6.88 14.93 1.97
N PHE A 178 5.65 15.16 2.44
CA PHE A 178 5.29 16.17 3.43
C PHE A 178 4.51 15.55 4.59
N LEU A 179 4.83 15.99 5.81
CA LEU A 179 4.05 15.76 7.04
C LEU A 179 4.13 17.02 7.90
N ASP A 180 3.14 17.30 8.73
CA ASP A 180 3.07 18.51 9.57
C ASP A 180 3.24 19.83 8.79
N GLY A 181 2.90 19.83 7.49
CA GLY A 181 3.12 20.95 6.58
C GLY A 181 4.59 21.20 6.23
N GLN A 182 5.49 20.27 6.54
CA GLN A 182 6.93 20.37 6.34
C GLN A 182 7.45 19.25 5.44
N LYS A 183 8.49 19.57 4.67
CA LYS A 183 9.22 18.57 3.88
C LYS A 183 9.96 17.63 4.82
N THR A 184 9.74 16.33 4.70
CA THR A 184 10.32 15.33 5.63
C THR A 184 11.76 14.95 5.29
N GLY A 185 12.17 15.18 4.04
CA GLY A 185 13.46 14.71 3.52
C GLY A 185 13.44 13.27 3.01
N LEU A 186 12.31 12.58 3.10
CA LEU A 186 12.07 11.25 2.54
C LEU A 186 11.23 11.36 1.26
N LYS A 187 11.27 10.31 0.42
CA LYS A 187 10.26 10.15 -0.63
C LYS A 187 9.00 9.54 -0.06
N ASP A 188 9.14 8.54 0.79
CA ASP A 188 8.04 7.82 1.41
C ASP A 188 8.07 7.99 2.94
N SER A 189 7.36 9.00 3.44
CA SER A 189 7.30 9.23 4.89
C SER A 189 6.34 8.27 5.57
N ARG A 190 5.30 7.79 4.86
CA ARG A 190 4.36 6.81 5.38
C ARG A 190 5.09 5.57 5.86
N LEU A 191 5.95 5.00 5.00
CA LEU A 191 6.70 3.79 5.31
C LEU A 191 7.73 3.95 6.43
N HIS A 192 8.29 5.16 6.59
CA HIS A 192 9.15 5.46 7.74
C HIS A 192 8.42 5.32 9.08
N PHE A 193 7.19 5.81 9.16
CA PHE A 193 6.38 5.72 10.37
C PHE A 193 5.75 4.33 10.52
N TYR A 194 5.32 3.69 9.42
CA TYR A 194 4.85 2.31 9.41
C TYR A 194 5.88 1.37 10.04
N GLY A 195 7.16 1.48 9.65
CA GLY A 195 8.24 0.65 10.20
C GLY A 195 8.55 0.86 11.69
N LYS A 196 7.93 1.85 12.35
CA LYS A 196 8.15 2.21 13.76
C LYS A 196 6.90 2.11 14.63
N ASN A 197 5.72 1.96 14.03
CA ASN A 197 4.44 2.06 14.73
C ASN A 197 4.27 1.01 15.84
N GLN A 198 4.96 -0.13 15.72
CA GLN A 198 4.96 -1.24 16.67
C GLN A 198 6.34 -1.56 17.25
N GLN A 199 7.26 -0.60 17.27
CA GLN A 199 8.64 -0.79 17.75
C GLN A 199 8.77 -1.33 19.19
N ARG A 200 7.70 -1.22 20.00
CA ARG A 200 7.65 -1.81 21.34
C ARG A 200 7.75 -3.34 21.31
N ILE A 201 7.28 -3.97 20.23
CA ILE A 201 7.28 -5.42 20.03
C ILE A 201 7.76 -5.70 18.59
N PRO A 202 9.08 -5.64 18.35
CA PRO A 202 9.64 -5.64 16.99
C PRO A 202 9.31 -6.88 16.15
N SER A 203 9.03 -8.03 16.78
CA SER A 203 8.68 -9.27 16.06
C SER A 203 7.37 -9.16 15.25
N ILE A 204 6.54 -8.15 15.54
CA ILE A 204 5.31 -7.88 14.80
C ILE A 204 5.58 -7.41 13.38
N SER A 205 6.46 -6.44 13.21
CA SER A 205 6.89 -5.95 11.91
C SER A 205 8.03 -6.78 11.33
N GLY A 206 8.78 -7.48 12.18
CA GLY A 206 10.06 -8.09 11.82
C GLY A 206 10.97 -7.05 11.17
N GLU A 207 11.69 -7.47 10.14
CA GLU A 207 12.51 -6.58 9.31
C GLU A 207 11.70 -5.86 8.21
N ILE A 208 10.38 -5.78 8.33
CA ILE A 208 9.41 -5.33 7.31
C ILE A 208 9.35 -6.26 6.10
N ILE A 209 10.48 -6.61 5.50
CA ILE A 209 10.56 -7.69 4.52
C ILE A 209 10.35 -9.02 5.26
N PRO A 210 9.36 -9.84 4.87
CA PRO A 210 9.12 -11.10 5.55
C PRO A 210 10.29 -12.07 5.32
N GLU A 211 10.42 -13.02 6.23
CA GLU A 211 11.43 -14.08 6.22
C GLU A 211 11.15 -15.08 5.08
N PHE A 212 12.20 -15.75 4.60
CA PHE A 212 12.02 -16.89 3.69
C PHE A 212 11.34 -18.03 4.45
N VAL A 213 10.29 -18.61 3.85
CA VAL A 213 9.61 -19.79 4.41
C VAL A 213 9.13 -20.72 3.29
N SER A 214 8.95 -22.00 3.60
CA SER A 214 8.62 -23.05 2.62
C SER A 214 7.21 -23.61 2.73
N SER A 215 6.44 -23.26 3.77
CA SER A 215 5.06 -23.76 3.98
C SER A 215 4.27 -22.88 4.94
N GLU A 216 2.94 -23.04 4.95
CA GLU A 216 2.07 -22.42 5.96
C GLU A 216 2.48 -22.84 7.39
N SER A 217 2.80 -24.12 7.59
CA SER A 217 3.26 -24.64 8.90
C SER A 217 4.54 -23.97 9.39
N GLU A 218 5.52 -23.79 8.49
CA GLU A 218 6.76 -23.08 8.82
C GLU A 218 6.47 -21.61 9.16
N TYR A 219 5.64 -20.92 8.38
CA TYR A 219 5.23 -19.54 8.66
C TYR A 219 4.59 -19.40 10.05
N GLN A 220 3.72 -20.34 10.43
CA GLN A 220 3.11 -20.35 11.76
C GLN A 220 4.15 -20.49 12.87
N GLN A 221 5.16 -21.35 12.68
CA GLN A 221 6.18 -21.65 13.69
C GLN A 221 7.26 -20.58 13.81
N THR A 222 7.69 -20.00 12.70
CA THR A 222 8.86 -19.10 12.65
C THR A 222 8.49 -17.63 12.74
N ILE A 223 7.27 -17.26 12.34
CA ILE A 223 6.81 -15.87 12.30
C ILE A 223 5.69 -15.62 13.31
N LEU A 224 4.59 -16.35 13.21
CA LEU A 224 3.38 -16.04 13.99
C LEU A 224 3.50 -16.44 15.46
N ALA A 225 3.96 -17.66 15.76
CA ALA A 225 4.09 -18.12 17.15
C ALA A 225 5.08 -17.28 17.99
N PRO A 226 6.27 -16.87 17.48
CA PRO A 226 7.14 -15.95 18.19
C PRO A 226 6.49 -14.58 18.43
N MET A 227 5.81 -14.03 17.41
CA MET A 227 5.09 -12.76 17.52
C MET A 227 4.00 -12.81 18.62
N TYR A 228 3.23 -13.91 18.70
CA TYR A 228 2.22 -14.10 19.75
C TYR A 228 2.84 -14.24 21.15
N LYS A 229 3.98 -14.92 21.25
CA LYS A 229 4.71 -15.06 22.51
C LYS A 229 5.17 -13.70 23.02
N ASP A 230 5.71 -12.87 22.13
CA ASP A 230 6.29 -11.57 22.50
C ASP A 230 5.22 -10.54 22.90
N ILE A 231 4.02 -10.60 22.30
CA ILE A 231 2.90 -9.72 22.70
C ILE A 231 2.16 -10.18 23.95
N SER A 232 2.25 -11.47 24.32
CA SER A 232 1.47 -12.04 25.43
C SER A 232 1.57 -11.30 26.78
N PRO A 233 2.70 -10.69 27.20
CA PRO A 233 2.75 -9.91 28.44
C PRO A 233 1.92 -8.62 28.38
N PHE A 234 1.61 -8.13 27.18
CA PHE A 234 0.84 -6.91 26.93
C PHE A 234 -0.60 -7.19 26.47
N ASP A 235 -0.88 -8.42 26.02
CA ASP A 235 -2.19 -8.90 25.57
C ASP A 235 -2.51 -10.29 26.15
N PRO A 236 -2.77 -10.40 27.47
CA PRO A 236 -2.99 -11.69 28.13
C PRO A 236 -4.24 -12.43 27.65
N GLU A 237 -5.25 -11.68 27.19
CA GLU A 237 -6.51 -12.21 26.65
C GLU A 237 -6.37 -12.68 25.19
N LYS A 238 -5.20 -12.49 24.57
CA LYS A 238 -4.89 -12.88 23.19
C LYS A 238 -5.88 -12.30 22.17
N THR A 239 -6.26 -11.04 22.37
CA THR A 239 -7.14 -10.30 21.46
C THR A 239 -6.44 -10.02 20.12
N LEU A 240 -5.13 -9.78 20.16
CA LEU A 240 -4.27 -9.50 19.01
C LEU A 240 -3.51 -10.77 18.63
N GLN A 241 -4.09 -11.54 17.71
CA GLN A 241 -3.54 -12.79 17.20
C GLN A 241 -3.78 -12.88 15.69
N TYR A 242 -3.31 -13.97 15.08
CA TYR A 242 -3.49 -14.28 13.67
C TYR A 242 -2.80 -13.25 12.75
N GLU A 243 -3.17 -13.26 11.48
CA GLU A 243 -2.65 -12.34 10.47
C GLU A 243 -2.92 -10.85 10.78
N TRP A 244 -3.87 -10.53 11.67
CA TRP A 244 -4.22 -9.17 12.06
C TRP A 244 -3.18 -8.49 12.96
N LEU A 245 -2.39 -9.29 13.68
CA LEU A 245 -1.28 -8.76 14.45
C LEU A 245 -0.12 -8.35 13.54
N ASN A 246 0.11 -9.09 12.46
CA ASN A 246 1.29 -8.94 11.63
C ASN A 246 1.34 -7.61 10.87
N SER A 247 2.53 -6.99 10.83
CA SER A 247 2.80 -5.75 10.09
C SER A 247 4.04 -5.85 9.18
N ARG A 248 4.38 -7.06 8.73
CA ARG A 248 5.30 -7.22 7.60
C ARG A 248 4.72 -6.59 6.33
N ALA A 249 5.58 -6.26 5.39
CA ALA A 249 5.21 -5.62 4.13
C ALA A 249 4.37 -6.51 3.20
N ALA A 250 4.46 -7.84 3.38
CA ALA A 250 3.59 -8.82 2.77
C ALA A 250 3.09 -9.83 3.82
N ILE A 251 1.78 -9.99 3.91
CA ILE A 251 1.13 -10.80 4.95
C ILE A 251 0.22 -11.85 4.30
N PRO A 252 0.50 -13.14 4.52
CA PRO A 252 -0.40 -14.21 4.13
C PRO A 252 -1.69 -14.17 4.96
N LYS A 253 -2.81 -14.10 4.26
CA LYS A 253 -4.16 -14.23 4.78
C LYS A 253 -4.63 -15.67 4.53
N PHE A 254 -4.18 -16.63 5.35
CA PHE A 254 -4.37 -18.07 5.09
C PHE A 254 -5.86 -18.48 4.96
N ASN A 255 -6.76 -17.79 5.67
CA ASN A 255 -8.21 -18.01 5.55
C ASN A 255 -8.76 -17.67 4.16
N TYR A 256 -8.16 -16.68 3.51
CA TYR A 256 -8.51 -16.20 2.17
C TYR A 256 -7.63 -16.81 1.07
N LYS A 257 -6.54 -17.47 1.48
CA LYS A 257 -5.52 -18.07 0.60
C LYS A 257 -4.94 -17.03 -0.38
N ALA A 258 -4.56 -15.88 0.18
CA ALA A 258 -3.90 -14.78 -0.53
C ALA A 258 -2.74 -14.19 0.29
N ILE A 259 -1.76 -13.59 -0.38
CA ILE A 259 -0.71 -12.78 0.24
C ILE A 259 -0.97 -11.32 -0.12
N GLU A 260 -1.11 -10.49 0.90
CA GLU A 260 -1.41 -9.06 0.78
C GLU A 260 -0.11 -8.25 0.87
N ILE A 261 0.26 -7.55 -0.20
CA ILE A 261 1.33 -6.54 -0.22
C ILE A 261 0.72 -5.21 0.21
N ARG A 262 1.28 -4.55 1.23
CA ARG A 262 0.67 -3.37 1.88
C ARG A 262 1.56 -2.13 2.01
N ILE A 263 2.69 -2.13 1.31
CA ILE A 263 3.69 -1.05 1.38
C ILE A 263 3.64 -0.08 0.20
N LEU A 264 2.49 0.05 -0.46
CA LEU A 264 2.29 1.00 -1.55
C LEU A 264 1.50 2.20 -0.99
N ASP A 265 2.00 3.41 -1.16
CA ASP A 265 1.17 4.59 -0.91
C ASP A 265 0.06 4.64 -1.98
N SER A 266 -1.13 5.14 -1.63
CA SER A 266 -2.15 5.48 -2.64
C SER A 266 -1.61 6.56 -3.59
N GLN A 267 -1.93 6.47 -4.88
CA GLN A 267 -1.48 7.39 -5.93
C GLN A 267 -2.48 8.51 -6.20
N GLU A 268 -2.13 9.44 -7.09
CA GLU A 268 -2.97 10.62 -7.39
C GLU A 268 -4.27 10.28 -8.12
N CYS A 269 -4.35 9.09 -8.72
CA CYS A 269 -5.49 8.60 -9.46
C CYS A 269 -5.47 7.08 -9.54
N VAL A 270 -6.66 6.50 -9.75
CA VAL A 270 -6.85 5.06 -9.87
C VAL A 270 -5.98 4.47 -10.98
N GLN A 271 -5.80 5.17 -12.11
CA GLN A 271 -4.97 4.68 -13.20
C GLN A 271 -3.53 4.40 -12.78
N SER A 272 -2.95 5.24 -11.90
CA SER A 272 -1.60 5.02 -11.35
C SER A 272 -1.56 3.84 -10.38
N ASP A 273 -2.53 3.76 -9.47
CA ASP A 273 -2.67 2.66 -8.51
C ASP A 273 -2.73 1.31 -9.25
N ILE A 274 -3.65 1.18 -10.21
CA ILE A 274 -3.85 -0.05 -10.99
C ILE A 274 -2.63 -0.39 -11.84
N ALA A 275 -1.99 0.59 -12.49
CA ALA A 275 -0.81 0.33 -13.31
C ALA A 275 0.35 -0.26 -12.49
N ILE A 276 0.58 0.25 -11.26
CA ILE A 276 1.58 -0.29 -10.34
C ILE A 276 1.20 -1.71 -9.91
N ALA A 277 -0.07 -1.96 -9.56
CA ALA A 277 -0.53 -3.28 -9.16
C ALA A 277 -0.40 -4.34 -10.28
N LEU A 278 -0.72 -3.96 -11.52
CA LEU A 278 -0.57 -4.83 -12.70
C LEU A 278 0.90 -5.08 -13.04
N ALA A 279 1.78 -4.09 -12.87
CA ALA A 279 3.22 -4.30 -13.02
C ALA A 279 3.76 -5.32 -12.00
N ILE A 280 3.36 -5.22 -10.73
CA ILE A 280 3.72 -6.18 -9.68
C ILE A 280 3.27 -7.59 -10.06
N HIS A 281 2.00 -7.75 -10.45
CA HIS A 281 1.43 -9.02 -10.89
C HIS A 281 2.22 -9.64 -12.06
N ALA A 282 2.45 -8.85 -13.11
CA ALA A 282 3.13 -9.31 -14.32
C ALA A 282 4.61 -9.66 -14.07
N ILE A 283 5.33 -8.87 -13.26
CA ILE A 283 6.74 -9.13 -12.90
C ILE A 283 6.86 -10.41 -12.10
N LEU A 284 6.03 -10.59 -11.07
CA LEU A 284 6.07 -11.80 -10.24
C LEU A 284 5.73 -13.05 -11.07
N LYS A 285 4.71 -12.96 -11.92
CA LYS A 285 4.34 -14.03 -12.86
C LYS A 285 5.50 -14.38 -13.80
N ASN A 286 6.16 -13.37 -14.36
CA ASN A 286 7.32 -13.55 -15.23
C ASN A 286 8.49 -14.21 -14.48
N TRP A 287 8.81 -13.75 -13.26
CA TRP A 287 9.91 -14.33 -12.50
C TRP A 287 9.70 -15.81 -12.21
N LEU A 288 8.49 -16.19 -11.77
CA LEU A 288 8.13 -17.58 -11.46
C LEU A 288 8.21 -18.50 -12.68
N ALA A 289 7.90 -17.99 -13.87
CA ALA A 289 7.96 -18.77 -15.10
C ALA A 289 9.39 -19.02 -15.60
N ASN A 290 10.35 -18.18 -15.22
CA ASN A 290 11.69 -18.17 -15.83
C ASN A 290 12.81 -18.66 -14.91
N SER A 291 12.60 -18.67 -13.58
CA SER A 291 13.65 -19.14 -12.66
C SER A 291 13.10 -19.58 -11.31
N ASP A 292 13.66 -20.66 -10.77
CA ASP A 292 13.48 -21.11 -9.39
C ASP A 292 14.66 -20.72 -8.48
N TYR A 293 15.58 -19.87 -8.98
CA TYR A 293 16.81 -19.49 -8.27
C TYR A 293 16.54 -18.92 -6.88
N TYR A 294 15.48 -18.10 -6.74
CA TYR A 294 15.08 -17.50 -5.47
C TYR A 294 14.63 -18.51 -4.40
N LEU A 295 14.25 -19.72 -4.82
CA LEU A 295 13.89 -20.82 -3.92
C LEU A 295 15.11 -21.65 -3.54
N ASN A 296 15.98 -21.92 -4.51
CA ASN A 296 17.17 -22.76 -4.34
C ASN A 296 18.35 -22.01 -3.69
N SER A 297 18.39 -20.69 -3.83
CA SER A 297 19.37 -19.78 -3.25
C SER A 297 18.64 -18.58 -2.62
N PRO A 298 17.98 -18.76 -1.47
CA PRO A 298 17.20 -17.69 -0.83
C PRO A 298 18.03 -16.45 -0.55
N CYS A 299 17.53 -15.30 -0.98
CA CYS A 299 18.17 -14.02 -0.65
C CYS A 299 18.00 -13.69 0.84
N ASP A 300 19.09 -13.22 1.46
CA ASP A 300 19.11 -12.74 2.83
C ASP A 300 18.13 -11.57 3.03
N THR A 301 17.36 -11.63 4.11
CA THR A 301 16.33 -10.61 4.40
C THR A 301 16.93 -9.23 4.64
N MET A 302 18.10 -9.13 5.30
CA MET A 302 18.75 -7.84 5.56
C MET A 302 19.27 -7.20 4.28
N ARG A 303 19.76 -8.00 3.33
CA ARG A 303 20.15 -7.53 2.00
C ARG A 303 18.99 -6.85 1.27
N LEU A 304 17.80 -7.46 1.31
CA LEU A 304 16.56 -6.89 0.76
C LEU A 304 16.14 -5.64 1.54
N ARG A 305 16.19 -5.69 2.87
CA ARG A 305 15.83 -4.57 3.74
C ARG A 305 16.69 -3.33 3.49
N ASN A 306 17.99 -3.51 3.27
CA ASN A 306 18.88 -2.39 2.96
C ASN A 306 18.44 -1.63 1.70
N VAL A 307 18.02 -2.33 0.64
CA VAL A 307 17.50 -1.67 -0.56
C VAL A 307 16.17 -0.97 -0.29
N TYR A 308 15.28 -1.60 0.49
CA TYR A 308 14.01 -1.01 0.89
C TYR A 308 14.21 0.34 1.61
N ASP A 309 15.12 0.40 2.59
CA ASP A 309 15.38 1.63 3.35
C ASP A 309 15.92 2.75 2.46
N GLN A 310 16.77 2.41 1.49
CA GLN A 310 17.28 3.40 0.53
C GLN A 310 16.20 3.83 -0.47
N ALA A 311 15.32 2.93 -0.92
CA ALA A 311 14.20 3.25 -1.80
C ALA A 311 13.21 4.23 -1.13
N VAL A 312 12.92 4.05 0.16
CA VAL A 312 12.10 4.97 0.98
C VAL A 312 12.68 6.39 1.01
N LYS A 313 14.01 6.50 1.10
CA LYS A 313 14.73 7.78 1.22
C LYS A 313 14.99 8.47 -0.11
N GLU A 314 15.49 7.73 -1.09
CA GLU A 314 16.06 8.26 -2.33
C GLU A 314 15.17 8.01 -3.56
N GLY A 315 14.18 7.12 -3.45
CA GLY A 315 13.28 6.79 -4.56
C GLY A 315 14.00 6.12 -5.72
N LEU A 316 13.64 6.53 -6.95
CA LEU A 316 14.17 5.97 -8.19
C LEU A 316 15.67 6.21 -8.40
N ALA A 317 16.24 7.21 -7.71
CA ALA A 317 17.63 7.63 -7.89
C ALA A 317 18.66 6.72 -7.20
N PHE A 318 18.24 5.90 -6.22
CA PHE A 318 19.17 5.03 -5.49
C PHE A 318 19.85 4.05 -6.44
N SER A 319 21.17 3.87 -6.27
CA SER A 319 21.96 2.91 -7.05
C SER A 319 22.25 1.64 -6.26
N VAL A 320 21.76 0.51 -6.77
CA VAL A 320 22.04 -0.83 -6.24
C VAL A 320 23.31 -1.36 -6.88
N ASP A 321 24.34 -1.62 -6.07
CA ASP A 321 25.59 -2.27 -6.49
C ASP A 321 25.69 -3.67 -5.88
N ASP A 322 24.85 -4.56 -6.40
CA ASP A 322 24.62 -5.86 -5.79
C ASP A 322 24.33 -6.93 -6.85
N SER A 323 25.36 -7.70 -7.22
CA SER A 323 25.27 -8.70 -8.28
C SER A 323 24.36 -9.88 -7.93
N GLU A 324 24.17 -10.17 -6.65
CA GLU A 324 23.28 -11.23 -6.19
C GLU A 324 21.83 -10.78 -6.33
N LEU A 325 21.48 -9.59 -5.84
CA LEU A 325 20.14 -9.04 -6.02
C LEU A 325 19.78 -8.85 -7.49
N CYS A 326 20.73 -8.38 -8.32
CA CYS A 326 20.51 -8.33 -9.77
C CYS A 326 20.19 -9.71 -10.34
N GLY A 327 20.89 -10.76 -9.90
CA GLY A 327 20.59 -12.15 -10.26
C GLY A 327 19.20 -12.61 -9.82
N GLN A 328 18.80 -12.30 -8.59
CA GLN A 328 17.47 -12.61 -8.03
C GLN A 328 16.35 -11.91 -8.82
N TRP A 329 16.57 -10.67 -9.24
CA TRP A 329 15.65 -9.92 -10.11
C TRP A 329 15.74 -10.31 -11.60
N GLN A 330 16.58 -11.29 -11.91
CA GLN A 330 16.83 -11.81 -13.27
C GLN A 330 17.44 -10.77 -14.21
N LEU A 331 18.09 -9.73 -13.68
CA LEU A 331 18.67 -8.62 -14.42
C LEU A 331 20.20 -8.79 -14.63
N PRO A 332 20.82 -8.00 -15.52
CA PRO A 332 22.27 -8.00 -15.69
C PRO A 332 23.00 -7.73 -14.36
N LYS A 333 24.05 -8.50 -14.07
CA LYS A 333 24.85 -8.41 -12.84
C LYS A 333 25.82 -7.22 -12.87
N ARG A 334 25.27 -6.00 -12.84
CA ARG A 334 26.01 -4.74 -12.81
C ARG A 334 25.31 -3.75 -11.88
N LYS A 335 26.03 -2.72 -11.44
CA LYS A 335 25.43 -1.58 -10.74
C LYS A 335 24.34 -0.93 -11.60
N MET A 336 23.17 -0.71 -11.01
CA MET A 336 22.01 -0.08 -11.65
C MET A 336 21.27 0.82 -10.66
N SER A 337 20.75 1.93 -11.14
CA SER A 337 19.73 2.70 -10.42
C SER A 337 18.42 1.92 -10.30
N ILE A 338 17.62 2.20 -9.26
CA ILE A 338 16.27 1.64 -9.16
C ILE A 338 15.41 2.04 -10.38
N HIS A 339 15.64 3.23 -10.94
CA HIS A 339 15.06 3.62 -12.23
C HIS A 339 15.41 2.63 -13.36
N GLU A 340 16.68 2.29 -13.56
CA GLU A 340 17.11 1.31 -14.58
C GLU A 340 16.56 -0.09 -14.32
N ILE A 341 16.45 -0.48 -13.04
CA ILE A 341 15.87 -1.76 -12.62
C ILE A 341 14.40 -1.81 -13.04
N TRP A 342 13.58 -0.85 -12.63
CA TRP A 342 12.16 -0.79 -13.00
C TRP A 342 11.97 -0.70 -14.52
N SER A 343 12.77 0.12 -15.21
CA SER A 343 12.70 0.25 -16.67
C SER A 343 12.84 -1.11 -17.36
N GLN A 344 13.85 -1.90 -16.97
CA GLN A 344 14.06 -3.24 -17.55
C GLN A 344 13.00 -4.26 -17.12
N LEU A 345 12.52 -4.19 -15.88
CA LEU A 345 11.45 -5.09 -15.42
C LEU A 345 10.15 -4.84 -16.18
N ILE A 346 9.76 -3.57 -16.35
CA ILE A 346 8.57 -3.17 -17.11
C ILE A 346 8.71 -3.53 -18.59
N GLU A 347 9.88 -3.29 -19.20
CA GLU A 347 10.14 -3.67 -20.60
C GLU A 347 9.90 -5.16 -20.84
N ARG A 348 10.38 -6.02 -19.92
CA ARG A 348 10.23 -7.49 -20.01
C ARG A 348 8.80 -7.99 -19.93
N VAL A 349 7.92 -7.25 -19.24
CA VAL A 349 6.51 -7.64 -19.04
C VAL A 349 5.54 -6.75 -19.81
N SER A 350 6.06 -5.88 -20.69
CA SER A 350 5.26 -4.91 -21.44
C SER A 350 4.12 -5.57 -22.23
N SER A 351 4.33 -6.77 -22.79
CA SER A 351 3.29 -7.53 -23.50
C SER A 351 2.14 -8.02 -22.63
N ASP A 352 2.34 -8.12 -21.31
CA ASP A 352 1.31 -8.54 -20.34
C ASP A 352 0.52 -7.34 -19.76
N LEU A 353 0.91 -6.12 -20.11
CA LEU A 353 0.28 -4.88 -19.63
C LEU A 353 -0.54 -4.24 -20.76
N ASP A 354 -1.70 -3.68 -20.42
CA ASP A 354 -2.45 -2.86 -21.38
C ASP A 354 -1.72 -1.54 -21.68
N GLN A 355 -2.05 -0.93 -22.82
CA GLN A 355 -1.40 0.29 -23.29
C GLN A 355 -1.50 1.45 -22.28
N THR A 356 -2.60 1.57 -21.55
CA THR A 356 -2.81 2.70 -20.62
C THR A 356 -1.95 2.53 -19.38
N SER A 357 -1.84 1.29 -18.87
CA SER A 357 -0.90 0.96 -17.78
C SER A 357 0.55 1.17 -18.20
N GLN A 358 0.94 0.78 -19.41
CA GLN A 358 2.30 1.04 -19.93
C GLN A 358 2.61 2.53 -19.98
N LEU A 359 1.75 3.36 -20.58
CA LEU A 359 1.93 4.81 -20.66
C LEU A 359 1.99 5.47 -19.27
N CYS A 360 1.22 4.95 -18.32
CA CYS A 360 1.26 5.41 -16.94
C CYS A 360 2.62 5.12 -16.28
N LEU A 361 3.13 3.89 -16.41
CA LEU A 361 4.42 3.50 -15.85
C LEU A 361 5.58 4.26 -16.52
N GLU A 362 5.53 4.45 -17.84
CA GLU A 362 6.47 5.30 -18.57
C GLU A 362 6.47 6.73 -18.05
N TYR A 363 5.30 7.29 -17.76
CA TYR A 363 5.17 8.62 -17.18
C TYR A 363 5.85 8.70 -15.81
N ILE A 364 5.62 7.71 -14.94
CA ILE A 364 6.24 7.63 -13.61
C ILE A 364 7.77 7.53 -13.75
N LEU A 365 8.29 6.65 -14.61
CA LEU A 365 9.73 6.52 -14.82
C LEU A 365 10.35 7.82 -15.35
N LYS A 366 9.70 8.45 -16.34
CA LYS A 366 10.19 9.68 -16.96
C LYS A 366 10.17 10.88 -16.02
N HIS A 367 9.12 11.03 -15.21
CA HIS A 367 8.88 12.23 -14.42
C HIS A 367 9.16 12.07 -12.93
N GLY A 368 9.42 10.85 -12.46
CA GLY A 368 9.58 10.49 -11.06
C GLY A 368 8.28 9.98 -10.44
N ASN A 369 8.41 9.34 -9.27
CA ASN A 369 7.25 8.93 -8.45
C ASN A 369 6.42 10.15 -8.01
N LEU A 370 5.24 9.90 -7.44
CA LEU A 370 4.33 10.98 -7.08
C LEU A 370 4.97 11.94 -6.06
N SER A 371 5.72 11.46 -5.08
CA SER A 371 6.47 12.31 -4.14
C SER A 371 7.43 13.26 -4.84
N GLU A 372 8.18 12.78 -5.83
CA GLU A 372 9.11 13.59 -6.62
C GLU A 372 8.38 14.65 -7.45
N ARG A 373 7.22 14.30 -8.01
CA ARG A 373 6.38 15.24 -8.75
C ARG A 373 5.77 16.29 -7.83
N ILE A 374 5.26 15.92 -6.65
CA ILE A 374 4.74 16.87 -5.65
C ILE A 374 5.84 17.83 -5.20
N LEU A 375 7.04 17.31 -4.89
CA LEU A 375 8.20 18.14 -4.53
C LEU A 375 8.57 19.12 -5.64
N ARG A 376 8.57 18.67 -6.91
CA ARG A 376 8.85 19.53 -8.07
C ARG A 376 7.80 20.64 -8.22
N ALA A 377 6.51 20.32 -8.07
CA ALA A 377 5.41 21.28 -8.17
C ALA A 377 5.41 22.33 -7.05
N CYS A 378 5.97 22.00 -5.88
CA CYS A 378 6.17 22.95 -4.79
C CYS A 378 7.39 23.86 -5.00
N GLY A 379 8.42 23.37 -5.70
CA GLY A 379 9.67 24.09 -5.88
C GLY A 379 10.33 24.40 -4.53
N ASN A 380 10.53 25.69 -4.24
CA ASN A 380 11.06 26.16 -2.96
C ASN A 380 9.97 26.72 -2.02
N ASP A 381 8.71 26.80 -2.47
CA ASP A 381 7.61 27.32 -1.67
C ASP A 381 6.83 26.16 -1.03
N HIS A 382 7.11 25.89 0.25
CA HIS A 382 6.39 24.89 1.04
C HIS A 382 5.34 25.54 1.96
N SER A 383 4.88 26.76 1.64
CA SER A 383 3.83 27.40 2.42
C SER A 383 2.53 26.58 2.38
N LYS A 384 1.72 26.69 3.44
CA LYS A 384 0.41 26.05 3.52
C LYS A 384 -0.47 26.37 2.31
N THR A 385 -0.38 27.60 1.79
CA THR A 385 -1.11 28.02 0.58
C THR A 385 -0.69 27.23 -0.65
N ASN A 386 0.62 27.06 -0.87
CA ASN A 386 1.11 26.31 -2.03
C ASN A 386 0.83 24.81 -1.91
N LEU A 387 1.04 24.23 -0.73
CA LEU A 387 0.67 22.83 -0.47
C LEU A 387 -0.81 22.58 -0.74
N LYS A 388 -1.69 23.46 -0.24
CA LYS A 388 -3.13 23.38 -0.50
C LYS A 388 -3.48 23.47 -1.99
N ARG A 389 -2.78 24.30 -2.77
CA ARG A 389 -2.95 24.36 -4.23
C ARG A 389 -2.58 23.03 -4.89
N VAL A 390 -1.41 22.47 -4.56
CA VAL A 390 -0.93 21.19 -5.12
C VAL A 390 -1.87 20.05 -4.75
N TYR A 391 -2.24 19.91 -3.48
CA TYR A 391 -3.13 18.83 -3.03
C TYR A 391 -4.57 18.99 -3.55
N ARG A 392 -5.05 20.21 -3.81
CA ARG A 392 -6.31 20.41 -4.55
C ARG A 392 -6.22 19.88 -5.98
N GLN A 393 -5.09 20.08 -6.65
CA GLN A 393 -4.86 19.50 -7.99
C GLN A 393 -4.81 17.97 -7.93
N LEU A 394 -4.22 17.38 -6.88
CA LEU A 394 -4.27 15.93 -6.67
C LEU A 394 -5.71 15.41 -6.47
N GLY A 395 -6.53 16.11 -5.68
CA GLY A 395 -7.96 15.78 -5.56
C GLY A 395 -8.69 15.84 -6.91
N HIS A 396 -8.33 16.79 -7.77
CA HIS A 396 -8.84 16.86 -9.14
C HIS A 396 -8.36 15.68 -10.00
N CYS A 397 -7.08 15.32 -9.93
CA CYS A 397 -6.50 14.15 -10.60
C CYS A 397 -7.25 12.86 -10.25
N LEU A 398 -7.59 12.67 -8.98
CA LEU A 398 -8.38 11.52 -8.53
C LEU A 398 -9.78 11.52 -9.16
N LEU A 399 -10.44 12.67 -9.15
CA LEU A 399 -11.79 12.81 -9.69
C LEU A 399 -11.85 12.62 -11.22
N THR A 400 -10.84 13.07 -11.95
CA THR A 400 -10.77 12.96 -13.42
C THR A 400 -10.02 11.73 -13.91
N ASN A 401 -9.45 10.95 -12.99
CA ASN A 401 -8.57 9.83 -13.26
C ASN A 401 -7.38 10.17 -14.18
N GLN A 402 -6.70 11.28 -13.88
CA GLN A 402 -5.59 11.80 -14.69
C GLN A 402 -4.30 11.88 -13.88
N LEU A 403 -3.17 11.64 -14.54
CA LEU A 403 -1.85 11.75 -13.92
C LEU A 403 -1.55 13.20 -13.50
N PHE A 404 -0.89 13.33 -12.35
CA PHE A 404 -0.50 14.63 -11.83
C PHE A 404 0.67 15.22 -12.64
N ASN A 405 0.42 16.36 -13.28
CA ASN A 405 1.45 17.13 -13.96
C ASN A 405 2.08 18.15 -12.99
N PRO A 406 3.40 18.06 -12.71
CA PRO A 406 4.06 18.94 -11.76
C PRO A 406 4.45 20.33 -12.30
N LEU A 407 4.14 20.64 -13.57
CA LEU A 407 4.49 21.89 -14.25
C LEU A 407 3.40 22.96 -14.17
#